data_AF-A0A2N2RS83-F1
#
_entry.id   AF-A0A2N2RS83-F1
#
_cell.length_a   1.000
_cell.length_b   1.000
_cell.length_c   1.000
_cell.angle_alpha   90.00
_cell.angle_beta   90.00
_cell.angle_gamma   90.00
#
_symmetry.space_group_name_H-M   'P 1'
#
loop_
_entity.id
_entity.type
_entity.pdbx_description
1 polymer ?
#
loop_
_entity_poly.entity_id
_entity_poly.type
_entity_poly.pdbx_seq_one_letter_code
_entity_poly.pdbx_strand_id
1 'polypeptide(L)'
;MSVVRIEHVFKEYQLGEQTVHALNDITWSIDAGVFLAISGPSGSGKTTLLNLIGCIDKPTRGKIFINEEDVSEKSANELADLRSHSIGFIFQTFNLLPVLSAAENVEYPLLRRTDISKEERKMRVDYFLDIVGLSQFANHRPNQLSGGQRQRVAIARALAI
;
A
#
# COMPACT_ATOMS: atom_id res chain seq x y z
N MET A 1 -19.35 -9.34 -3.20
CA MET A 1 -18.28 -9.88 -2.32
C MET A 1 -17.43 -8.71 -1.91
N SER A 2 -17.22 -8.55 -0.60
CA SER A 2 -16.44 -7.45 -0.04
C SER A 2 -14.94 -7.73 -0.17
N VAL A 3 -14.20 -6.83 -0.80
CA VAL A 3 -12.73 -6.91 -0.89
C VAL A 3 -12.06 -6.53 0.44
N VAL A 4 -12.69 -5.66 1.23
CA VAL A 4 -12.28 -5.30 2.58
C VAL A 4 -13.48 -5.39 3.51
N ARG A 5 -13.33 -6.02 4.67
CA ARG A 5 -14.33 -6.02 5.74
C ARG A 5 -13.66 -5.74 7.08
N ILE A 6 -14.26 -4.85 7.86
CA ILE A 6 -13.75 -4.34 9.12
C ILE A 6 -14.84 -4.56 10.16
N GLU A 7 -14.50 -5.21 11.28
CA GLU A 7 -15.45 -5.56 12.33
C GLU A 7 -14.93 -5.13 13.69
N HIS A 8 -15.66 -4.18 14.30
CA HIS A 8 -15.40 -3.66 15.64
C HIS A 8 -13.93 -3.26 15.87
N VAL A 9 -13.33 -2.56 14.90
CA VAL A 9 -11.91 -2.23 14.93
C VAL A 9 -11.62 -1.01 15.80
N PHE A 10 -10.66 -1.20 16.70
CA PHE A 10 -10.07 -0.15 17.52
C PHE A 10 -8.59 -0.02 17.20
N LYS A 11 -8.06 1.19 17.27
CA LYS A 11 -6.62 1.44 17.22
C LYS A 11 -6.22 2.47 18.25
N GLU A 12 -5.30 2.06 19.10
CA GLU A 12 -4.78 2.84 20.21
C GLU A 12 -3.26 2.94 20.06
N TYR A 13 -2.73 4.16 20.21
CA TYR A 13 -1.30 4.42 20.22
C TYR A 13 -0.90 4.96 21.59
N GLN A 14 0.20 4.43 22.13
CA GLN A 14 0.76 4.93 23.37
C GLN A 14 1.76 6.05 23.05
N LEU A 15 1.48 7.27 23.55
CA LEU A 15 2.38 8.42 23.50
C LEU A 15 2.81 8.79 24.92
N GLY A 16 3.94 8.24 25.36
CA GLY A 16 4.40 8.37 26.74
C GLY A 16 3.37 7.77 27.70
N GLU A 17 2.85 8.59 28.61
CA GLU A 17 1.81 8.18 29.57
C GLU A 17 0.38 8.28 29.02
N GLN A 18 0.19 8.90 27.84
CA GLN A 18 -1.15 9.07 27.26
C GLN A 18 -1.46 7.98 26.23
N THR A 19 -2.69 7.49 26.26
CA THR A 19 -3.25 6.61 25.22
C THR A 19 -4.10 7.43 24.26
N VAL A 20 -3.75 7.41 22.98
CA VAL A 20 -4.51 8.07 21.90
C VAL A 20 -5.35 7.04 21.16
N HIS A 21 -6.66 7.19 21.23
CA HIS A 21 -7.62 6.36 20.47
C HIS A 21 -7.76 6.91 19.04
N ALA A 22 -6.95 6.39 18.12
CA ALA A 22 -6.97 6.81 16.72
C ALA A 22 -8.19 6.27 15.95
N LEU A 23 -8.69 5.08 16.31
CA LEU A 23 -9.94 4.51 15.80
C LEU A 23 -10.74 3.90 16.95
N ASN A 24 -12.05 4.10 16.92
CA ASN A 24 -12.97 3.68 17.98
C ASN A 24 -14.19 2.97 17.37
N ASP A 25 -14.28 1.66 17.57
CA ASP A 25 -15.36 0.76 17.12
C ASP A 25 -15.81 0.93 15.65
N ILE A 26 -14.86 0.83 14.72
CA ILE A 26 -15.16 0.97 13.30
C ILE A 26 -15.64 -0.37 12.73
N THR A 27 -16.84 -0.37 12.14
CA THR A 27 -17.41 -1.53 11.43
C THR A 27 -17.92 -1.09 10.06
N TRP A 28 -17.37 -1.68 9.00
CA TRP A 28 -17.70 -1.35 7.61
C TRP A 28 -17.13 -2.37 6.60
N SER A 29 -17.65 -2.37 5.37
CA SER A 29 -17.16 -3.19 4.25
C SER A 29 -17.07 -2.40 2.95
N ILE A 30 -16.12 -2.77 2.11
CA ILE A 30 -15.90 -2.21 0.78
C ILE A 30 -16.04 -3.35 -0.24
N ASP A 31 -16.90 -3.15 -1.23
CA ASP A 31 -17.09 -4.11 -2.32
C ASP A 31 -16.00 -4.00 -3.39
N ALA A 32 -15.75 -5.10 -4.09
CA ALA A 32 -14.80 -5.13 -5.20
C ALA A 32 -15.21 -4.16 -6.32
N GLY A 33 -14.22 -3.48 -6.92
CA GLY A 33 -14.44 -2.53 -8.03
C GLY A 33 -14.96 -1.15 -7.62
N VAL A 34 -15.15 -0.90 -6.31
CA VAL A 34 -15.59 0.40 -5.81
C VAL A 34 -14.44 1.42 -5.82
N PHE A 35 -14.71 2.60 -6.36
CA PHE A 35 -13.89 3.78 -6.15
C PHE A 35 -14.42 4.57 -4.95
N LEU A 36 -13.61 4.68 -3.90
CA LEU A 36 -14.01 5.23 -2.61
C LEU A 36 -13.08 6.37 -2.20
N ALA A 37 -13.66 7.44 -1.61
CA ALA A 37 -12.91 8.52 -1.00
C ALA A 37 -13.22 8.61 0.51
N ILE A 38 -12.19 8.78 1.34
CA ILE A 38 -12.32 8.98 2.79
C ILE A 38 -11.85 10.41 3.12
N SER A 39 -12.75 11.23 3.66
CA SER A 39 -12.50 12.63 4.01
C SER A 39 -12.76 12.91 5.49
N GLY A 40 -12.04 13.87 6.07
CA GLY A 40 -12.22 14.28 7.46
C GLY A 40 -11.07 15.15 7.98
N PRO A 41 -11.23 15.81 9.14
CA PRO A 41 -10.23 16.70 9.72
C PRO A 41 -8.88 16.02 9.97
N SER A 42 -7.80 16.81 10.09
CA SER A 42 -6.50 16.24 10.52
C SER A 42 -6.66 15.56 11.89
N GLY A 43 -6.00 14.41 12.08
CA GLY A 43 -6.13 13.61 13.31
C GLY A 43 -7.35 12.71 13.40
N SER A 44 -8.29 12.74 12.44
CA SER A 44 -9.52 11.91 12.48
C SER A 44 -9.32 10.40 12.20
N GLY A 45 -8.08 9.88 12.26
CA GLY A 45 -7.81 8.45 12.05
C GLY A 45 -7.75 7.95 10.60
N LYS A 46 -7.89 8.80 9.58
CA LYS A 46 -7.89 8.38 8.15
C LYS A 46 -6.65 7.59 7.74
N THR A 47 -5.47 8.15 8.00
CA THR A 47 -4.19 7.49 7.68
C THR A 47 -4.03 6.21 8.47
N THR A 48 -4.48 6.18 9.73
CA THR A 48 -4.51 4.98 10.55
C THR A 48 -5.38 3.91 9.91
N LEU A 49 -6.61 4.23 9.51
CA LEU A 49 -7.51 3.31 8.83
C LEU A 49 -6.91 2.75 7.53
N LEU A 50 -6.35 3.61 6.69
CA LEU A 50 -5.68 3.17 5.45
C LEU A 50 -4.46 2.28 5.72
N ASN A 51 -3.68 2.57 6.76
CA ASN A 51 -2.55 1.73 7.15
C ASN A 51 -3.00 0.35 7.66
N LEU A 52 -4.11 0.28 8.40
CA LEU A 52 -4.69 -0.98 8.86
C LEU A 52 -5.23 -1.83 7.71
N ILE A 53 -6.02 -1.23 6.81
CA ILE A 53 -6.53 -1.90 5.59
C ILE A 53 -5.36 -2.34 4.71
N GLY A 54 -4.34 -1.52 4.63
CA GLY A 54 -3.10 -1.82 3.95
C GLY A 54 -2.23 -2.90 4.60
N CYS A 55 -2.61 -3.38 5.79
CA CYS A 55 -1.80 -4.29 6.60
C CYS A 55 -0.41 -3.75 6.97
N ILE A 56 -0.17 -2.42 6.93
CA ILE A 56 1.09 -1.80 7.39
C ILE A 56 1.15 -1.83 8.92
N ASP A 57 -0.01 -1.72 9.56
CA ASP A 57 -0.19 -1.74 11.00
C ASP A 57 -1.33 -2.72 11.35
N LYS A 58 -1.43 -3.11 12.62
CA LYS A 58 -2.45 -4.04 13.12
C LYS A 58 -3.48 -3.33 14.01
N PRO A 59 -4.75 -3.78 14.00
CA PRO A 59 -5.73 -3.27 14.95
C PRO A 59 -5.29 -3.59 16.38
N THR A 60 -5.65 -2.75 17.35
CA THR A 60 -5.49 -3.07 18.77
C THR A 60 -6.54 -4.09 19.21
N ARG A 61 -7.77 -3.96 18.68
CA ARG A 61 -8.90 -4.87 18.87
C ARG A 61 -9.76 -4.92 17.61
N GLY A 62 -10.57 -5.95 17.46
CA GLY A 62 -11.43 -6.17 16.30
C GLY A 62 -10.72 -6.95 15.19
N LYS A 63 -11.42 -7.09 14.06
CA LYS A 63 -10.96 -7.89 12.93
C LYS A 63 -11.00 -7.14 11.62
N ILE A 64 -10.01 -7.41 10.77
CA ILE A 64 -9.93 -6.94 9.40
C ILE A 64 -9.81 -8.16 8.50
N PHE A 65 -10.59 -8.17 7.43
CA PHE A 65 -10.56 -9.19 6.40
C PHE A 65 -10.23 -8.54 5.05
N ILE A 66 -9.29 -9.13 4.32
CA ILE A 66 -8.93 -8.75 2.96
C ILE A 66 -9.20 -9.96 2.07
N ASN A 67 -10.02 -9.81 1.03
CA ASN A 67 -10.47 -10.94 0.20
C ASN A 67 -11.01 -12.12 1.04
N GLU A 68 -11.84 -11.81 2.04
CA GLU A 68 -12.44 -12.75 3.01
C GLU A 68 -11.46 -13.43 3.98
N GLU A 69 -10.15 -13.18 3.87
CA GLU A 69 -9.12 -13.71 4.76
C GLU A 69 -8.88 -12.79 5.97
N ASP A 70 -8.93 -13.31 7.20
CA ASP A 70 -8.61 -12.55 8.42
C ASP A 70 -7.12 -12.20 8.45
N VAL A 71 -6.80 -10.91 8.47
CA VAL A 71 -5.41 -10.40 8.48
C VAL A 71 -4.96 -9.94 9.86
N SER A 72 -5.84 -9.94 10.85
CA SER A 72 -5.59 -9.37 12.18
C SER A 72 -4.56 -10.18 12.96
N GLU A 73 -4.60 -11.51 12.80
CA GLU A 73 -3.76 -12.47 13.53
C GLU A 73 -2.52 -12.91 12.74
N LYS A 74 -2.42 -12.57 11.45
CA LYS A 74 -1.29 -12.95 10.58
C LYS A 74 0.06 -12.42 11.09
N SER A 75 1.11 -13.20 10.93
CA SER A 75 2.48 -12.75 11.21
C SER A 75 2.92 -11.63 10.26
N ALA A 76 4.00 -10.92 10.62
CA ALA A 76 4.55 -9.86 9.79
C ALA A 76 4.96 -10.33 8.38
N ASN A 77 5.42 -11.59 8.26
CA ASN A 77 5.78 -12.18 6.98
C ASN A 77 4.55 -12.48 6.12
N GLU A 78 3.51 -13.09 6.70
CA GLU A 78 2.26 -13.37 5.97
C GLU A 78 1.59 -12.07 5.50
N LEU A 79 1.60 -11.02 6.33
CA LEU A 79 1.09 -9.71 5.93
C LEU A 79 1.93 -9.08 4.81
N ALA A 80 3.24 -9.27 4.82
CA ALA A 80 4.10 -8.76 3.76
C ALA A 80 3.90 -9.51 2.44
N ASP A 81 3.64 -10.81 2.50
CA ASP A 81 3.29 -11.61 1.32
C ASP A 81 1.92 -11.21 0.78
N LEU A 82 0.92 -11.00 1.64
CA LEU A 82 -0.39 -10.48 1.22
C LEU A 82 -0.27 -9.11 0.53
N ARG A 83 0.53 -8.20 1.11
CA ARG A 83 0.79 -6.88 0.50
C ARG A 83 1.43 -7.01 -0.89
N SER A 84 2.40 -7.91 -1.08
CA SER A 84 3.06 -8.08 -2.38
C SER A 84 2.18 -8.71 -3.47
N HIS A 85 1.00 -9.24 -3.12
CA HIS A 85 0.07 -9.86 -4.07
C HIS A 85 -1.24 -9.10 -4.26
N SER A 86 -1.68 -8.31 -3.29
CA SER A 86 -3.05 -7.77 -3.27
C SER A 86 -3.16 -6.27 -3.00
N ILE A 87 -2.10 -5.59 -2.51
CA ILE A 87 -2.23 -4.21 -2.01
C ILE A 87 -1.15 -3.29 -2.60
N GLY A 88 -1.58 -2.39 -3.47
CA GLY A 88 -0.74 -1.33 -4.03
C GLY A 88 -0.80 -0.04 -3.20
N PHE A 89 0.36 0.56 -2.90
CA PHE A 89 0.44 1.79 -2.11
C PHE A 89 0.97 2.99 -2.87
N ILE A 90 0.26 4.10 -2.74
CA ILE A 90 0.70 5.43 -3.17
C ILE A 90 0.66 6.35 -1.95
N PHE A 91 1.84 6.82 -1.52
CA PHE A 91 1.97 7.74 -0.39
C PHE A 91 1.93 9.20 -0.86
N GLN A 92 1.53 10.11 0.03
CA GLN A 92 1.51 11.55 -0.25
C GLN A 92 2.90 12.11 -0.62
N THR A 93 3.96 11.61 0.01
CA THR A 93 5.36 11.95 -0.30
C THR A 93 6.01 10.99 -1.31
N PHE A 94 5.22 10.14 -1.98
CA PHE A 94 5.59 9.09 -2.94
C PHE A 94 6.48 7.95 -2.39
N ASN A 95 7.32 8.23 -1.39
CA ASN A 95 8.23 7.28 -0.73
C ASN A 95 9.04 6.43 -1.74
N LEU A 96 9.64 7.10 -2.73
CA LEU A 96 10.58 6.45 -3.64
C LEU A 96 11.94 6.28 -2.96
N LEU A 97 12.59 5.14 -3.19
CA LEU A 97 13.94 4.88 -2.72
C LEU A 97 14.93 5.72 -3.54
N PRO A 98 15.66 6.67 -2.93
CA PRO A 98 16.42 7.70 -3.66
C PRO A 98 17.64 7.15 -4.40
N VAL A 99 18.15 5.99 -3.96
CA VAL A 99 19.31 5.33 -4.56
C VAL A 99 18.94 4.46 -5.76
N LEU A 100 17.66 4.11 -5.90
CA LEU A 100 17.14 3.29 -6.98
C LEU A 100 16.61 4.17 -8.13
N SER A 101 16.73 3.68 -9.35
CA SER A 101 16.08 4.23 -10.54
C SER A 101 14.55 4.09 -10.49
N ALA A 102 13.86 4.70 -11.45
CA ALA A 102 12.41 4.55 -11.59
C ALA A 102 12.02 3.09 -11.80
N ALA A 103 12.70 2.37 -12.69
CA ALA A 103 12.48 0.95 -12.94
C ALA A 103 12.73 0.10 -11.69
N GLU A 104 13.85 0.31 -11.00
CA GLU A 104 14.16 -0.42 -9.76
C GLU A 104 13.16 -0.12 -8.64
N ASN A 105 12.62 1.11 -8.56
CA ASN A 105 11.55 1.45 -7.62
C ASN A 105 10.25 0.69 -7.91
N VAL A 106 9.90 0.52 -9.19
CA VAL A 106 8.73 -0.26 -9.62
C VAL A 106 8.97 -1.76 -9.42
N GLU A 107 10.20 -2.23 -9.65
CA GLU A 107 10.62 -3.62 -9.48
C GLU A 107 10.66 -4.06 -8.02
N TYR A 108 11.06 -3.17 -7.11
CA TYR A 108 11.35 -3.48 -5.70
C TYR A 108 10.29 -4.36 -4.99
N PRO A 109 8.97 -4.04 -5.02
CA PRO A 109 7.96 -4.89 -4.37
C PRO A 109 7.87 -6.30 -4.99
N LEU A 110 8.21 -6.44 -6.28
CA LEU A 110 8.17 -7.71 -7.02
C LEU A 110 9.33 -8.63 -6.68
N LEU A 111 10.37 -8.14 -5.99
CA LEU A 111 11.48 -8.97 -5.51
C LEU A 111 11.03 -10.02 -4.49
N ARG A 112 9.93 -9.75 -3.77
CA ARG A 112 9.35 -10.66 -2.79
C ARG A 112 8.49 -11.76 -3.43
N ARG A 113 8.04 -11.56 -4.67
CA ARG A 113 7.26 -12.54 -5.42
C ARG A 113 8.19 -13.63 -5.96
N THR A 114 8.20 -14.77 -5.27
CA THR A 114 8.98 -15.97 -5.64
C THR A 114 8.31 -16.78 -6.75
N ASP A 115 7.07 -16.45 -7.09
CA ASP A 115 6.25 -17.13 -8.08
C ASP A 115 6.38 -16.54 -9.50
N ILE A 116 7.12 -15.44 -9.66
CA ILE A 116 7.41 -14.83 -10.97
C ILE A 116 8.91 -14.88 -11.28
N SER A 117 9.24 -15.11 -12.56
CA SER A 117 10.62 -15.11 -13.04
C SER A 117 11.20 -13.68 -13.12
N LYS A 118 12.52 -13.59 -13.28
CA LYS A 118 13.20 -12.31 -13.51
C LYS A 118 12.73 -11.66 -14.82
N GLU A 119 12.48 -12.46 -15.85
CA GLU A 119 12.00 -12.02 -17.15
C GLU A 119 10.58 -11.47 -17.06
N GLU A 120 9.67 -12.17 -16.37
CA GLU A 120 8.31 -11.70 -16.10
C GLU A 120 8.31 -10.38 -15.32
N ARG A 121 9.15 -10.29 -14.29
CA ARG A 121 9.30 -9.08 -13.50
C ARG A 121 9.73 -7.89 -14.36
N LYS A 122 10.73 -8.09 -15.22
CA LYS A 122 11.19 -7.06 -16.16
C LYS A 122 10.08 -6.62 -17.11
N MET A 123 9.35 -7.57 -17.71
CA MET A 123 8.22 -7.26 -18.60
C MET A 123 7.14 -6.43 -17.92
N ARG A 124 6.77 -6.78 -16.66
CA ARG A 124 5.82 -6.01 -15.87
C ARG A 124 6.30 -4.58 -15.59
N VAL A 125 7.56 -4.43 -15.17
CA VAL A 125 8.15 -3.12 -14.87
C VAL A 125 8.12 -2.24 -16.12
N ASP A 126 8.58 -2.77 -17.26
CA ASP A 126 8.62 -2.05 -18.52
C ASP A 126 7.19 -1.65 -18.97
N TYR A 127 6.22 -2.57 -18.84
CA TYR A 127 4.82 -2.31 -19.17
C TYR A 127 4.18 -1.21 -18.31
N PHE A 128 4.34 -1.25 -16.98
CA PHE A 128 3.72 -0.26 -16.11
C PHE A 128 4.41 1.10 -16.17
N LEU A 129 5.72 1.14 -16.45
CA LEU A 129 6.40 2.41 -16.77
C LEU A 129 5.87 3.02 -18.07
N ASP A 130 5.55 2.20 -19.07
CA ASP A 130 4.98 2.65 -20.33
C ASP A 130 3.56 3.19 -20.17
N ILE A 131 2.69 2.49 -19.44
CA ILE A 131 1.34 2.95 -19.10
C ILE A 131 1.34 4.35 -18.49
N VAL A 132 2.30 4.64 -17.61
CA VAL A 132 2.40 5.96 -16.95
C VAL A 132 3.22 6.97 -17.76
N GLY A 133 3.70 6.61 -18.95
CA GLY A 133 4.44 7.48 -19.88
C GLY A 133 5.85 7.80 -19.42
N LEU A 134 6.53 6.86 -18.75
CA LEU A 134 7.86 7.03 -18.16
C LEU A 134 8.94 6.06 -18.69
N SER A 135 8.69 5.34 -19.79
CA SER A 135 9.65 4.40 -20.40
C SER A 135 11.05 5.02 -20.60
N GLN A 136 11.12 6.24 -21.14
CA GLN A 136 12.39 6.96 -21.33
C GLN A 136 13.10 7.37 -20.02
N PHE A 137 12.37 7.41 -18.91
CA PHE A 137 12.87 7.79 -17.59
C PHE A 137 13.20 6.57 -16.71
N ALA A 138 13.10 5.34 -17.22
CA ALA A 138 13.32 4.10 -16.48
C ALA A 138 14.60 4.10 -15.62
N ASN A 139 15.70 4.61 -16.18
CA ASN A 139 17.01 4.64 -15.51
C ASN A 139 17.26 5.88 -14.64
N HIS A 140 16.31 6.82 -14.56
CA HIS A 140 16.47 8.04 -13.77
C HIS A 140 16.18 7.79 -12.29
N ARG A 141 16.99 8.36 -11.40
CA ARG A 141 16.76 8.39 -9.96
C ARG A 141 15.74 9.47 -9.56
N PRO A 142 15.09 9.36 -8.39
CA PRO A 142 14.04 10.30 -7.96
C PRO A 142 14.44 11.79 -7.96
N ASN A 143 15.70 12.12 -7.72
CA ASN A 143 16.21 13.50 -7.76
C ASN A 143 16.34 14.06 -9.19
N GLN A 144 16.31 13.21 -10.20
CA GLN A 144 16.32 13.59 -11.62
C GLN A 144 14.90 13.69 -12.22
N LEU A 145 13.87 13.38 -11.42
CA LEU A 145 12.47 13.38 -11.83
C LEU A 145 11.74 14.59 -11.27
N SER A 146 10.81 15.14 -12.04
CA SER A 146 9.84 16.14 -11.57
C SER A 146 8.89 15.54 -10.53
N GLY A 147 8.17 16.38 -9.79
CA GLY A 147 7.19 15.92 -8.80
C GLY A 147 6.12 15.00 -9.40
N GLY A 148 5.53 15.39 -10.54
CA GLY A 148 4.53 14.57 -11.24
C GLY A 148 5.11 13.29 -11.83
N GLN A 149 6.37 13.29 -12.27
CA GLN A 149 7.06 12.05 -12.68
C GLN A 149 7.24 11.11 -11.48
N ARG A 150 7.70 11.61 -10.33
CA ARG A 150 7.81 10.80 -9.10
C ARG A 150 6.48 10.19 -8.67
N GLN A 151 5.38 10.95 -8.76
CA GLN A 151 4.04 10.43 -8.48
C GLN A 151 3.68 9.28 -9.42
N ARG A 152 3.94 9.43 -10.71
CA ARG A 152 3.68 8.39 -11.72
C ARG A 152 4.54 7.14 -11.53
N VAL A 153 5.79 7.27 -11.09
CA VAL A 153 6.60 6.11 -10.66
C VAL A 153 5.95 5.40 -9.48
N ALA A 154 5.46 6.13 -8.48
CA ALA A 154 4.76 5.52 -7.34
C ALA A 154 3.45 4.81 -7.75
N ILE A 155 2.72 5.36 -8.73
CA ILE A 155 1.53 4.71 -9.32
C ILE A 155 1.94 3.43 -10.05
N ALA A 156 2.94 3.46 -10.93
CA ALA A 156 3.44 2.27 -11.62
C ALA A 156 3.88 1.17 -10.64
N ARG A 157 4.60 1.54 -9.57
CA ARG A 157 5.00 0.62 -8.50
C ARG A 157 3.80 -0.03 -7.81
N ALA A 158 2.74 0.73 -7.56
CA ALA A 158 1.53 0.22 -6.91
C ALA A 158 0.72 -0.71 -7.81
N LEU A 159 0.77 -0.51 -9.14
CA LEU A 159 0.04 -1.31 -10.12
C LEU A 159 0.79 -2.58 -10.56
N ALA A 160 2.11 -2.63 -10.40
CA ALA A 160 2.94 -3.72 -10.91
C ALA A 160 2.84 -5.05 -10.14
N ILE A 161 2.32 -5.01 -8.92
CA ILE A 161 2.24 -6.15 -7.99
C ILE A 161 1.38 -7.31 -8.51
#